data_AF-A0A847P1I7-F1
#
_entry.id   AF-A0A847P1I7-F1
#
_cell.length_a   1.000
_cell.length_b   1.000
_cell.length_c   1.000
_cell.angle_alpha   90.00
_cell.angle_beta   90.00
_cell.angle_gamma   90.00
#
_symmetry.space_group_name_H-M   'P 1'
#
loop_
_entity.id
_entity.type
_entity.pdbx_description
1 polymer ?
#
loop_
_entity_poly.entity_id
_entity_poly.type
_entity_poly.pdbx_seq_one_letter_code
_entity_poly.pdbx_strand_id
1 'polypeptide(L)'
;MMNFRISFVAAFIIVALNTFTGVCQNYSADSINAYKVLSSAGHPNPDVTRYTTRDSVSGRIIALTIPGVYENRSPVVDEVLLYMTELRSLTLHTTSVTIGFNALPTEIGYLTKLETLILYNQNITDLPVSLERIHSLKHVDIISNKLKYLPKVLADKCSSLTYLRLDNNSIDSLPEISGLPETLIVNNCHISYIPESYTSLKPPSYSEFKGNGLCNLSPQLQEWLSAANPTWASDQHCKPPEITLNGQNPLFMVINRTYIEPGYIVTDDFDSMPAVVIDTSLNTTVGGTYTITYKAEDRHGYSTSCTRTIIVMERDTTIPVVTLIGADTITIERFHPYQEHGARVSDLLDGNVAYTIIGKADTTTIGAYELLYSATDSAGNTGVAKRIVLVVDDTTPPVLTLNGKLIDTITANGSFYESGWKAVDR
;
A
#
# COMPACT_ATOMS: atom_id res chain seq x y z
N MET A 1 -47.54 0.77 -38.89
CA MET A 1 -47.04 2.15 -38.68
C MET A 1 -45.66 2.06 -38.05
N MET A 2 -44.64 1.78 -38.85
CA MET A 2 -43.26 1.58 -38.37
C MET A 2 -42.37 1.74 -39.59
N ASN A 3 -42.11 2.98 -39.99
CA ASN A 3 -41.14 3.40 -41.00
C ASN A 3 -41.18 4.93 -41.06
N PHE A 4 -40.02 5.56 -41.30
CA PHE A 4 -39.75 7.01 -41.31
C PHE A 4 -39.33 7.65 -39.97
N ARG A 5 -38.23 7.16 -39.40
CA ARG A 5 -37.21 8.01 -38.75
C ARG A 5 -35.81 7.44 -39.02
N ILE A 6 -35.47 7.30 -40.31
CA ILE A 6 -34.06 7.22 -40.73
C ILE A 6 -33.51 8.62 -40.45
N SER A 7 -32.76 8.76 -39.36
CA SER A 7 -32.34 10.06 -38.83
C SER A 7 -31.40 10.74 -39.83
N PHE A 8 -31.74 11.99 -40.16
CA PHE A 8 -31.03 12.92 -41.06
C PHE A 8 -29.53 13.11 -40.76
N VAL A 9 -29.03 12.59 -39.63
CA VAL A 9 -27.64 12.70 -39.17
C VAL A 9 -26.69 11.75 -39.92
N ALA A 10 -27.13 10.53 -40.26
CA ALA A 10 -26.30 9.55 -40.99
C ALA A 10 -26.02 9.99 -42.44
N ALA A 11 -26.98 10.64 -43.10
CA ALA A 11 -26.82 11.17 -44.44
C ALA A 11 -25.83 12.35 -44.50
N PHE A 12 -25.78 13.20 -43.47
CA PHE A 12 -24.84 14.33 -43.42
C PHE A 12 -23.38 13.90 -43.19
N ILE A 13 -23.16 12.81 -42.46
CA ILE A 13 -21.80 12.29 -42.21
C ILE A 13 -21.26 11.53 -43.43
N ILE A 14 -22.12 10.82 -44.18
CA ILE A 14 -21.75 10.17 -45.44
C ILE A 14 -21.51 11.21 -46.56
N VAL A 15 -22.25 12.31 -46.59
CA VAL A 15 -22.01 13.42 -47.54
C VAL A 15 -20.71 14.17 -47.18
N ALA A 16 -20.45 14.48 -45.91
CA ALA A 16 -19.21 15.15 -45.50
C ALA A 16 -17.92 14.35 -45.79
N LEU A 17 -18.00 13.01 -45.82
CA LEU A 17 -16.86 12.13 -46.15
C LEU A 17 -16.72 11.81 -47.65
N ASN A 18 -17.72 12.14 -48.48
CA ASN A 18 -17.72 11.90 -49.92
C ASN A 18 -17.68 13.17 -50.80
N THR A 19 -17.87 14.39 -50.26
CA THR A 19 -17.87 15.63 -51.06
C THR A 19 -16.62 16.51 -50.95
N PHE A 20 -15.53 16.05 -50.34
CA PHE A 20 -14.25 16.78 -50.36
C PHE A 20 -13.42 16.44 -51.62
N THR A 21 -13.94 16.76 -52.80
CA THR A 21 -13.19 16.77 -54.07
C THR A 21 -12.73 18.17 -54.49
N GLY A 22 -12.74 19.15 -53.58
CA GLY A 22 -12.30 20.51 -53.89
C GLY A 22 -11.65 21.15 -52.68
N VAL A 23 -10.45 21.72 -52.91
CA VAL A 23 -9.61 22.45 -51.94
C VAL A 23 -8.73 21.57 -51.04
N CYS A 24 -7.74 20.93 -51.66
CA CYS A 24 -6.38 20.78 -51.12
C CYS A 24 -5.41 20.53 -52.29
N GLN A 25 -5.29 21.54 -53.17
CA GLN A 25 -4.01 21.72 -53.87
C GLN A 25 -3.02 22.23 -52.82
N ASN A 26 -1.84 21.62 -52.78
CA ASN A 26 -0.71 21.91 -51.90
C ASN A 26 -0.82 21.31 -50.50
N TYR A 27 -0.43 20.04 -50.35
CA TYR A 27 0.75 19.69 -49.54
C TYR A 27 1.34 18.38 -50.10
N SER A 28 2.61 18.47 -50.46
CA SER A 28 3.43 17.44 -51.07
C SER A 28 3.77 16.31 -50.10
N ALA A 29 3.68 15.08 -50.59
CA ALA A 29 4.60 13.94 -50.36
C ALA A 29 5.09 13.52 -48.95
N ASP A 30 4.67 14.11 -47.83
CA ASP A 30 5.27 13.79 -46.51
C ASP A 30 4.39 12.97 -45.53
N SER A 31 3.29 12.36 -45.98
CA SER A 31 2.39 11.57 -45.12
C SER A 31 2.77 10.09 -44.92
N ILE A 32 4.00 9.68 -45.24
CA ILE A 32 4.48 8.29 -45.09
C ILE A 32 5.39 8.07 -43.85
N ASN A 33 5.84 9.10 -43.12
CA ASN A 33 6.82 8.93 -42.03
C ASN A 33 6.34 9.33 -40.62
N ALA A 34 5.25 8.73 -40.13
CA ALA A 34 4.85 8.86 -38.71
C ALA A 34 5.06 7.56 -37.88
N TYR A 35 5.98 6.69 -38.31
CA TYR A 35 6.49 5.57 -37.52
C TYR A 35 7.98 5.78 -37.20
N LYS A 36 8.29 6.88 -36.52
CA LYS A 36 9.55 7.11 -35.79
C LYS A 36 9.44 8.46 -35.10
N VAL A 37 9.05 8.48 -33.84
CA VAL A 37 9.59 9.27 -32.72
C VAL A 37 8.68 8.99 -31.53
N LEU A 38 9.00 7.94 -30.77
CA LEU A 38 8.72 7.85 -29.33
C LEU A 38 9.89 7.12 -28.67
N SER A 39 11.04 7.77 -28.73
CA SER A 39 12.07 7.63 -27.71
C SER A 39 12.31 9.03 -27.16
N SER A 40 12.37 9.12 -25.83
CA SER A 40 12.74 10.28 -25.00
C SER A 40 11.64 11.30 -24.65
N ALA A 41 11.33 11.27 -23.34
CA ALA A 41 11.07 12.41 -22.46
C ALA A 41 9.88 13.34 -22.74
N GLY A 42 8.87 13.20 -21.86
CA GLY A 42 8.03 14.32 -21.43
C GLY A 42 6.84 14.64 -22.34
N HIS A 43 5.64 14.53 -21.77
CA HIS A 43 4.35 14.87 -22.37
C HIS A 43 4.37 15.99 -23.43
N PRO A 44 3.58 15.80 -24.50
CA PRO A 44 2.64 16.86 -24.84
C PRO A 44 1.25 16.30 -25.16
N ASN A 45 0.26 16.87 -24.47
CA ASN A 45 -1.15 16.82 -24.84
C ASN A 45 -1.33 17.30 -26.29
N PRO A 46 -2.02 16.56 -27.16
CA PRO A 46 -2.49 17.12 -28.41
C PRO A 46 -4.03 17.20 -28.39
N ASP A 47 -4.53 18.41 -28.59
CA ASP A 47 -5.83 18.64 -29.23
C ASP A 47 -5.82 17.90 -30.57
N VAL A 48 -6.73 16.93 -30.79
CA VAL A 48 -6.68 16.11 -32.00
C VAL A 48 -8.05 15.97 -32.67
N THR A 49 -8.09 16.49 -33.89
CA THR A 49 -9.00 16.17 -35.01
C THR A 49 -8.87 14.70 -35.44
N ARG A 50 -9.99 14.04 -35.77
CA ARG A 50 -10.05 12.64 -36.29
C ARG A 50 -9.09 12.43 -37.47
N TYR A 51 -8.29 11.36 -37.43
CA TYR A 51 -7.41 10.97 -38.55
C TYR A 51 -7.96 9.73 -39.26
N THR A 52 -7.95 9.74 -40.59
CA THR A 52 -8.36 8.60 -41.44
C THR A 52 -7.33 8.34 -42.52
N THR A 53 -6.98 7.07 -42.74
CA THR A 53 -6.20 6.62 -43.90
C THR A 53 -7.13 5.92 -44.88
N ARG A 54 -6.97 6.17 -46.18
CA ARG A 54 -7.75 5.55 -47.25
C ARG A 54 -6.89 4.63 -48.11
N ASP A 55 -7.51 3.55 -48.58
CA ASP A 55 -6.93 2.68 -49.60
C ASP A 55 -6.78 3.44 -50.92
N SER A 56 -5.60 3.37 -51.54
CA SER A 56 -5.24 4.17 -52.71
C SER A 56 -6.01 3.79 -53.98
N VAL A 57 -6.58 2.58 -54.03
CA VAL A 57 -7.29 2.05 -55.20
C VAL A 57 -8.80 2.23 -55.04
N SER A 58 -9.36 1.84 -53.90
CA SER A 58 -10.80 1.88 -53.63
C SER A 58 -11.28 3.19 -53.00
N GLY A 59 -10.37 4.03 -52.49
CA GLY A 59 -10.70 5.27 -51.79
C GLY A 59 -11.40 5.07 -50.43
N ARG A 60 -11.61 3.83 -50.00
CA ARG A 60 -12.31 3.49 -48.75
C ARG A 60 -11.39 3.69 -47.54
N ILE A 61 -11.97 4.08 -46.39
CA ILE A 61 -11.20 4.27 -45.16
C ILE A 61 -10.76 2.89 -44.63
N ILE A 62 -9.45 2.74 -44.41
CA ILE A 62 -8.81 1.51 -43.93
C ILE A 62 -8.17 1.66 -42.55
N ALA A 63 -7.92 2.89 -42.10
CA ALA A 63 -7.49 3.16 -40.72
C ALA A 63 -8.25 4.35 -40.16
N LEU A 64 -8.66 4.25 -38.89
CA LEU A 64 -9.40 5.29 -38.19
C LEU A 64 -8.84 5.48 -36.78
N THR A 65 -8.49 6.72 -36.44
CA THR A 65 -8.12 7.11 -35.09
C THR A 65 -9.14 8.11 -34.54
N ILE A 66 -9.75 7.75 -33.41
CA ILE A 66 -10.72 8.60 -32.70
C ILE A 66 -10.12 9.00 -31.34
N PRO A 67 -9.70 10.27 -31.18
CA PRO A 67 -9.33 10.82 -29.89
C PRO A 67 -10.56 11.29 -29.10
N GLY A 68 -10.45 11.30 -27.76
CA GLY A 68 -11.44 11.90 -26.87
C GLY A 68 -12.81 11.22 -26.92
N VAL A 69 -12.84 9.88 -26.93
CA VAL A 69 -14.10 9.14 -26.81
C VAL A 69 -14.58 9.26 -25.36
N TYR A 70 -15.63 10.06 -25.14
CA TYR A 70 -16.23 10.29 -23.83
C TYR A 70 -17.62 9.64 -23.76
N GLU A 71 -18.10 9.33 -22.54
CA GLU A 71 -19.38 8.65 -22.25
C GLU A 71 -20.59 9.16 -23.07
N ASN A 72 -20.60 10.44 -23.48
CA ASN A 72 -21.69 11.06 -24.22
C ASN A 72 -21.57 11.03 -25.76
N ARG A 73 -20.56 10.35 -26.33
CA ARG A 73 -20.36 10.21 -27.80
C ARG A 73 -20.40 8.77 -28.33
N SER A 74 -20.75 7.78 -27.50
CA SER A 74 -20.99 6.37 -27.90
C SER A 74 -21.81 6.22 -29.20
N PRO A 75 -22.91 6.96 -29.42
CA PRO A 75 -23.75 6.76 -30.61
C PRO A 75 -22.99 6.97 -31.93
N VAL A 76 -21.90 7.74 -31.90
CA VAL A 76 -21.11 8.03 -33.10
C VAL A 76 -20.14 6.89 -33.44
N VAL A 77 -19.69 6.10 -32.45
CA VAL A 77 -18.89 4.90 -32.75
C VAL A 77 -19.82 3.80 -33.26
N ASP A 78 -20.95 3.59 -32.59
CA ASP A 78 -21.92 2.52 -32.86
C ASP A 78 -22.44 2.58 -34.31
N GLU A 79 -22.94 3.74 -34.75
CA GLU A 79 -23.47 3.91 -36.11
C GLU A 79 -22.40 3.93 -37.19
N VAL A 80 -21.21 4.48 -36.91
CA VAL A 80 -20.15 4.65 -37.91
C VAL A 80 -19.46 3.33 -38.23
N LEU A 81 -19.25 2.47 -37.23
CA LEU A 81 -18.60 1.17 -37.44
C LEU A 81 -19.42 0.25 -38.35
N LEU A 82 -20.76 0.39 -38.38
CA LEU A 82 -21.63 -0.38 -39.28
C LEU A 82 -21.30 -0.16 -40.77
N TYR A 83 -20.79 1.01 -41.15
CA TYR A 83 -20.51 1.37 -42.54
C TYR A 83 -19.04 1.27 -42.91
N MET A 84 -18.14 0.98 -41.96
CA MET A 84 -16.69 0.94 -42.16
C MET A 84 -16.17 -0.49 -42.32
N THR A 85 -16.85 -1.34 -43.09
CA THR A 85 -16.52 -2.78 -43.22
C THR A 85 -15.16 -3.08 -43.87
N GLU A 86 -14.49 -2.08 -44.45
CA GLU A 86 -13.12 -2.20 -44.98
C GLU A 86 -12.03 -1.79 -44.00
N LEU A 87 -12.40 -1.37 -42.80
CA LEU A 87 -11.45 -0.91 -41.80
C LEU A 87 -10.51 -2.04 -41.40
N ARG A 88 -9.21 -1.77 -41.48
CA ARG A 88 -8.12 -2.68 -41.09
C ARG A 88 -7.45 -2.26 -39.79
N SER A 89 -7.55 -1.00 -39.40
CA SER A 89 -6.99 -0.48 -38.15
C SER A 89 -7.95 0.48 -37.46
N LEU A 90 -8.20 0.26 -36.17
CA LEU A 90 -9.03 1.10 -35.32
C LEU A 90 -8.26 1.46 -34.05
N THR A 91 -8.11 2.76 -33.80
CA THR A 91 -7.48 3.30 -32.59
C THR A 91 -8.46 4.21 -31.86
N LEU A 92 -8.79 3.86 -30.61
CA LEU A 92 -9.59 4.68 -29.71
C LEU A 92 -8.74 5.09 -28.50
N HIS A 93 -8.63 6.38 -28.24
CA HIS A 93 -7.87 6.87 -27.09
C HIS A 93 -8.45 8.16 -26.49
N THR A 94 -8.08 8.46 -25.26
CA THR A 94 -8.41 9.73 -24.58
C THR A 94 -7.22 10.15 -23.71
N THR A 95 -7.10 11.45 -23.46
CA THR A 95 -6.12 12.02 -22.54
C THR A 95 -6.67 12.19 -21.13
N SER A 96 -7.99 12.00 -20.94
CA SER A 96 -8.66 12.13 -19.64
C SER A 96 -9.06 10.78 -19.06
N VAL A 97 -8.51 10.47 -17.89
CA VAL A 97 -8.77 9.22 -17.14
C VAL A 97 -10.16 9.20 -16.48
N THR A 98 -10.84 10.35 -16.39
CA THR A 98 -12.07 10.50 -15.59
C THR A 98 -13.37 10.31 -16.35
N ILE A 99 -13.36 10.43 -17.69
CA ILE A 99 -14.56 10.46 -18.54
C ILE A 99 -14.48 9.49 -19.74
N GLY A 100 -13.64 8.45 -19.61
CA GLY A 100 -13.40 7.47 -20.66
C GLY A 100 -14.57 6.53 -20.93
N PHE A 101 -14.61 5.99 -22.14
CA PHE A 101 -15.59 5.01 -22.61
C PHE A 101 -15.42 3.64 -21.92
N ASN A 102 -16.51 2.98 -21.51
CA ASN A 102 -16.45 1.84 -20.60
C ASN A 102 -16.66 0.45 -21.25
N ALA A 103 -17.11 0.36 -22.50
CA ALA A 103 -17.26 -0.91 -23.21
C ALA A 103 -17.39 -0.71 -24.73
N LEU A 104 -16.63 -1.47 -25.54
CA LEU A 104 -16.80 -1.47 -27.01
C LEU A 104 -18.20 -1.93 -27.44
N PRO A 105 -18.78 -1.30 -28.48
CA PRO A 105 -20.11 -1.68 -28.95
C PRO A 105 -20.06 -3.01 -29.71
N THR A 106 -21.18 -3.73 -29.73
CA THR A 106 -21.28 -5.04 -30.39
C THR A 106 -21.03 -4.96 -31.90
N GLU A 107 -21.24 -3.80 -32.50
CA GLU A 107 -21.09 -3.47 -33.91
C GLU A 107 -19.65 -3.61 -34.40
N ILE A 108 -18.66 -3.60 -33.50
CA ILE A 108 -17.26 -3.86 -33.86
C ILE A 108 -17.10 -5.20 -34.59
N GLY A 109 -17.95 -6.19 -34.29
CA GLY A 109 -17.96 -7.50 -34.94
C GLY A 109 -18.32 -7.47 -36.43
N TYR A 110 -18.79 -6.35 -36.98
CA TYR A 110 -18.98 -6.17 -38.43
C TYR A 110 -17.69 -5.80 -39.17
N LEU A 111 -16.64 -5.40 -38.46
CA LEU A 111 -15.34 -5.04 -39.03
C LEU A 111 -14.51 -6.29 -39.32
N THR A 112 -15.02 -7.24 -40.12
CA THR A 112 -14.41 -8.56 -40.35
C THR A 112 -13.06 -8.52 -41.09
N LYS A 113 -12.59 -7.33 -41.49
CA LYS A 113 -11.28 -7.06 -42.10
C LYS A 113 -10.32 -6.36 -41.14
N LEU A 114 -10.72 -6.11 -39.90
CA LEU A 114 -9.91 -5.41 -38.91
C LEU A 114 -8.72 -6.30 -38.51
N GLU A 115 -7.51 -5.77 -38.70
CA GLU A 115 -6.24 -6.43 -38.38
C GLU A 115 -5.62 -5.86 -37.10
N THR A 116 -5.89 -4.59 -36.81
CA THR A 116 -5.32 -3.85 -35.67
C THR A 116 -6.40 -3.18 -34.85
N LEU A 117 -6.40 -3.42 -33.54
CA LEU A 117 -7.28 -2.75 -32.57
C LEU A 117 -6.44 -2.18 -31.42
N ILE A 118 -6.48 -0.87 -31.24
CA ILE A 118 -5.76 -0.16 -30.18
C ILE A 118 -6.75 0.62 -29.31
N LEU A 119 -6.77 0.32 -28.02
CA LEU A 119 -7.64 0.93 -27.02
C LEU A 119 -6.77 1.44 -25.86
N TYR A 120 -6.54 2.74 -25.77
CA TYR A 120 -5.66 3.30 -24.74
C TYR A 120 -6.39 4.29 -23.83
N ASN A 121 -6.13 4.17 -22.53
CA ASN A 121 -6.53 5.11 -21.48
C ASN A 121 -8.05 5.32 -21.38
N GLN A 122 -8.84 4.27 -21.63
CA GLN A 122 -10.30 4.31 -21.44
C GLN A 122 -10.69 3.68 -20.09
N ASN A 123 -11.99 3.61 -19.82
CA ASN A 123 -12.55 2.92 -18.66
C ASN A 123 -13.06 1.52 -19.04
N ILE A 124 -12.49 0.89 -20.08
CA ILE A 124 -13.00 -0.38 -20.61
C ILE A 124 -12.87 -1.48 -19.56
N THR A 125 -13.99 -2.07 -19.18
CA THR A 125 -14.03 -3.17 -18.21
C THR A 125 -14.12 -4.55 -18.84
N ASP A 126 -14.62 -4.63 -20.09
CA ASP A 126 -14.77 -5.87 -20.85
C ASP A 126 -14.78 -5.63 -22.37
N LEU A 127 -14.60 -6.69 -23.16
CA LEU A 127 -14.71 -6.68 -24.62
C LEU A 127 -15.96 -7.43 -25.09
N PRO A 128 -16.65 -6.94 -26.14
CA PRO A 128 -17.86 -7.58 -26.63
C PRO A 128 -17.56 -8.93 -27.28
N VAL A 129 -18.46 -9.90 -27.05
CA VAL A 129 -18.37 -11.25 -27.63
C VAL A 129 -18.31 -11.24 -29.16
N SER A 130 -18.85 -10.21 -29.81
CA SER A 130 -18.88 -10.07 -31.27
C SER A 130 -17.49 -9.96 -31.92
N LEU A 131 -16.43 -9.73 -31.14
CA LEU A 131 -15.04 -9.86 -31.62
C LEU A 131 -14.73 -11.25 -32.17
N GLU A 132 -15.48 -12.29 -31.78
CA GLU A 132 -15.35 -13.64 -32.32
C GLU A 132 -15.54 -13.71 -33.84
N ARG A 133 -16.20 -12.72 -34.45
CA ARG A 133 -16.41 -12.65 -35.90
C ARG A 133 -15.19 -12.13 -36.66
N ILE A 134 -14.25 -11.49 -35.96
CA ILE A 134 -13.12 -10.78 -36.54
C ILE A 134 -11.89 -11.69 -36.56
N HIS A 135 -11.93 -12.70 -37.43
CA HIS A 135 -10.85 -13.66 -37.61
C HIS A 135 -9.59 -13.04 -38.24
N SER A 136 -9.65 -11.80 -38.72
CA SER A 136 -8.54 -11.06 -39.30
C SER A 136 -7.64 -10.36 -38.28
N LEU A 137 -8.05 -10.29 -37.00
CA LEU A 137 -7.29 -9.58 -35.97
C LEU A 137 -5.91 -10.21 -35.77
N LYS A 138 -4.86 -9.39 -35.87
CA LYS A 138 -3.46 -9.79 -35.70
C LYS A 138 -2.79 -9.07 -34.53
N HIS A 139 -3.15 -7.81 -34.31
CA HIS A 139 -2.50 -6.94 -33.33
C HIS A 139 -3.55 -6.26 -32.46
N VAL A 140 -3.53 -6.55 -31.17
CA VAL A 140 -4.44 -5.96 -30.19
C VAL A 140 -3.64 -5.33 -29.06
N ASP A 141 -3.90 -4.06 -28.80
CA ASP A 141 -3.26 -3.30 -27.73
C ASP A 141 -4.34 -2.62 -26.87
N ILE A 142 -4.49 -3.02 -25.61
CA ILE A 142 -5.51 -2.50 -24.68
C ILE A 142 -4.83 -2.05 -23.39
N ILE A 143 -4.23 -0.86 -23.41
CA ILE A 143 -3.37 -0.37 -22.31
C ILE A 143 -4.11 0.66 -21.45
N SER A 144 -3.86 0.66 -20.15
CA SER A 144 -4.42 1.65 -19.21
C SER A 144 -5.96 1.66 -19.24
N ASN A 145 -6.56 0.47 -19.13
CA ASN A 145 -8.01 0.29 -19.03
C ASN A 145 -8.35 -0.34 -17.67
N LYS A 146 -9.54 -0.93 -17.54
CA LYS A 146 -10.08 -1.53 -16.30
C LYS A 146 -10.48 -2.99 -16.49
N LEU A 147 -9.86 -3.69 -17.46
CA LEU A 147 -10.11 -5.12 -17.68
C LEU A 147 -9.76 -5.89 -16.41
N LYS A 148 -10.68 -6.76 -15.97
CA LYS A 148 -10.50 -7.64 -14.81
C LYS A 148 -9.97 -9.03 -15.16
N TYR A 149 -10.18 -9.45 -16.41
CA TYR A 149 -9.81 -10.78 -16.89
C TYR A 149 -9.15 -10.65 -18.26
N LEU A 150 -8.26 -11.59 -18.59
CA LEU A 150 -7.82 -11.75 -19.98
C LEU A 150 -9.07 -12.03 -20.86
N PRO A 151 -9.34 -11.24 -21.92
CA PRO A 151 -10.53 -11.43 -22.73
C PRO A 151 -10.48 -12.76 -23.49
N LYS A 152 -11.20 -13.77 -23.01
CA LYS A 152 -11.19 -15.14 -23.57
C LYS A 152 -11.53 -15.18 -25.06
N VAL A 153 -12.38 -14.26 -25.54
CA VAL A 153 -12.71 -14.10 -26.96
C VAL A 153 -11.46 -13.90 -27.84
N LEU A 154 -10.46 -13.14 -27.36
CA LEU A 154 -9.23 -12.90 -28.11
C LEU A 154 -8.35 -14.15 -28.18
N ALA A 155 -8.25 -14.89 -27.07
CA ALA A 155 -7.42 -16.09 -27.00
C ALA A 155 -8.03 -17.29 -27.75
N ASP A 156 -9.36 -17.45 -27.71
CA ASP A 156 -10.03 -18.63 -28.25
C ASP A 156 -10.60 -18.47 -29.66
N LYS A 157 -10.95 -17.24 -30.07
CA LYS A 157 -11.71 -17.01 -31.31
C LYS A 157 -10.91 -16.24 -32.36
N CYS A 158 -9.99 -15.37 -31.95
CA CYS A 158 -9.16 -14.62 -32.89
C CYS A 158 -7.94 -15.44 -33.35
N SER A 159 -8.17 -16.44 -34.21
CA SER A 159 -7.15 -17.40 -34.65
C SER A 159 -5.94 -16.82 -35.40
N SER A 160 -6.02 -15.57 -35.86
CA SER A 160 -4.90 -14.87 -36.52
C SER A 160 -4.13 -13.93 -35.57
N LEU A 161 -4.49 -13.88 -34.29
CA LEU A 161 -3.89 -12.98 -33.32
C LEU A 161 -2.44 -13.40 -33.05
N THR A 162 -1.48 -12.54 -33.37
CA THR A 162 -0.05 -12.78 -33.14
C THR A 162 0.53 -11.87 -32.06
N TYR A 163 -0.12 -10.74 -31.77
CA TYR A 163 0.33 -9.78 -30.77
C TYR A 163 -0.83 -9.32 -29.88
N LEU A 164 -0.67 -9.49 -28.57
CA LEU A 164 -1.58 -9.00 -27.55
C LEU A 164 -0.82 -8.27 -26.44
N ARG A 165 -1.22 -7.03 -26.19
CA ARG A 165 -0.69 -6.22 -25.09
C ARG A 165 -1.82 -5.65 -24.24
N LEU A 166 -1.70 -5.78 -22.92
CA LEU A 166 -2.74 -5.49 -21.93
C LEU A 166 -2.21 -4.71 -20.71
N ASP A 167 -1.11 -3.97 -20.86
CA ASP A 167 -0.45 -3.32 -19.73
C ASP A 167 -1.35 -2.36 -18.95
N ASN A 168 -1.14 -2.27 -17.63
CA ASN A 168 -1.85 -1.35 -16.73
C ASN A 168 -3.38 -1.55 -16.76
N ASN A 169 -3.82 -2.79 -16.70
CA ASN A 169 -5.22 -3.17 -16.42
C ASN A 169 -5.34 -3.70 -14.98
N SER A 170 -6.50 -4.26 -14.63
CA SER A 170 -6.76 -4.88 -13.32
C SER A 170 -6.94 -6.40 -13.44
N ILE A 171 -6.19 -7.02 -14.35
CA ILE A 171 -6.28 -8.47 -14.61
C ILE A 171 -5.70 -9.22 -13.41
N ASP A 172 -6.54 -9.97 -12.69
CA ASP A 172 -6.14 -10.69 -11.47
C ASP A 172 -5.75 -12.16 -11.73
N SER A 173 -6.21 -12.73 -12.84
CA SER A 173 -6.04 -14.14 -13.17
C SER A 173 -6.09 -14.37 -14.67
N LEU A 174 -5.37 -15.42 -15.11
CA LEU A 174 -5.47 -15.93 -16.48
C LEU A 174 -6.54 -17.03 -16.55
N PRO A 175 -7.51 -16.96 -17.49
CA PRO A 175 -8.56 -17.96 -17.63
C PRO A 175 -8.06 -19.19 -18.40
N GLU A 176 -8.81 -20.30 -18.34
CA GLU A 176 -8.60 -21.44 -19.23
C GLU A 176 -8.85 -21.05 -20.69
N ILE A 177 -7.82 -21.16 -21.54
CA ILE A 177 -7.82 -20.78 -22.96
C ILE A 177 -7.24 -21.90 -23.83
N SER A 178 -7.57 -21.87 -25.12
CA SER A 178 -7.14 -22.87 -26.10
C SER A 178 -5.81 -22.58 -26.78
N GLY A 179 -5.33 -21.34 -26.72
CA GLY A 179 -4.08 -20.93 -27.33
C GLY A 179 -3.69 -19.49 -26.99
N LEU A 180 -2.42 -19.16 -27.22
CA LEU A 180 -1.85 -17.83 -26.95
C LEU A 180 -1.26 -17.22 -28.23
N PRO A 181 -1.24 -15.89 -28.35
CA PRO A 181 -0.56 -15.20 -29.43
C PRO A 181 0.97 -15.39 -29.32
N GLU A 182 1.67 -15.15 -30.43
CA GLU A 182 3.14 -15.24 -30.46
C GLU A 182 3.81 -14.25 -29.49
N THR A 183 3.20 -13.08 -29.30
CA THR A 183 3.61 -12.07 -28.33
C THR A 183 2.49 -11.79 -27.35
N LEU A 184 2.75 -11.95 -26.05
CA LEU A 184 1.84 -11.62 -24.96
C LEU A 184 2.52 -10.70 -23.94
N ILE A 185 2.03 -9.47 -23.79
CA ILE A 185 2.57 -8.51 -22.83
C ILE A 185 1.46 -8.09 -21.88
N VAL A 186 1.61 -8.37 -20.59
CA VAL A 186 0.63 -8.04 -19.56
C VAL A 186 1.36 -7.49 -18.34
N ASN A 187 1.94 -6.31 -18.45
CA ASN A 187 2.66 -5.67 -17.36
C ASN A 187 1.74 -4.87 -16.43
N ASN A 188 2.15 -4.68 -15.18
CA ASN A 188 1.50 -3.84 -14.17
C ASN A 188 0.00 -4.13 -14.05
N CYS A 189 -0.37 -5.40 -14.08
CA CYS A 189 -1.72 -5.84 -13.71
C CYS A 189 -1.64 -6.42 -12.29
N HIS A 190 -2.50 -7.37 -11.96
CA HIS A 190 -2.55 -8.01 -10.65
C HIS A 190 -2.57 -9.53 -10.77
N ILE A 191 -1.93 -10.10 -11.81
CA ILE A 191 -2.01 -11.54 -12.07
C ILE A 191 -1.35 -12.31 -10.92
N SER A 192 -2.18 -12.94 -10.10
CA SER A 192 -1.75 -13.79 -8.98
C SER A 192 -1.86 -15.28 -9.28
N TYR A 193 -2.52 -15.65 -10.38
CA TYR A 193 -2.76 -17.05 -10.74
C TYR A 193 -2.63 -17.29 -12.24
N ILE A 194 -1.81 -18.29 -12.59
CA ILE A 194 -1.71 -18.87 -13.93
C ILE A 194 -2.14 -20.35 -13.82
N PRO A 195 -3.16 -20.80 -14.57
CA PRO A 195 -3.58 -22.19 -14.54
C PRO A 195 -2.48 -23.14 -15.01
N GLU A 196 -2.33 -24.30 -14.35
CA GLU A 196 -1.35 -25.33 -14.72
C GLU A 196 -1.55 -25.87 -16.15
N SER A 197 -2.77 -25.78 -16.69
CA SER A 197 -3.08 -26.15 -18.07
C SER A 197 -2.24 -25.39 -19.10
N TYR A 198 -1.75 -24.19 -18.76
CA TYR A 198 -0.90 -23.38 -19.64
C TYR A 198 0.40 -24.11 -20.01
N THR A 199 0.90 -24.99 -19.14
CA THR A 199 2.10 -25.80 -19.41
C THR A 199 1.93 -26.73 -20.62
N SER A 200 0.69 -27.04 -21.00
CA SER A 200 0.36 -27.83 -22.19
C SER A 200 0.20 -26.98 -23.46
N LEU A 201 0.10 -25.66 -23.32
CA LEU A 201 0.02 -24.72 -24.44
C LEU A 201 1.41 -24.41 -24.98
N LYS A 202 1.52 -24.15 -26.28
CA LYS A 202 2.75 -23.61 -26.86
C LYS A 202 3.04 -22.25 -26.20
N PRO A 203 4.19 -22.05 -25.55
CA PRO A 203 4.52 -20.76 -24.96
C PRO A 203 4.65 -19.69 -26.05
N PRO A 204 4.32 -18.42 -25.74
CA PRO A 204 4.56 -17.31 -26.66
C PRO A 204 6.06 -17.22 -26.98
N SER A 205 6.38 -16.75 -28.18
CA SER A 205 7.78 -16.48 -28.55
C SER A 205 8.36 -15.30 -27.78
N TYR A 206 7.50 -14.39 -27.31
CA TYR A 206 7.87 -13.29 -26.44
C TYR A 206 6.78 -13.02 -25.40
N SER A 207 7.18 -12.88 -24.14
CA SER A 207 6.26 -12.43 -23.10
C SER A 207 6.86 -11.49 -22.06
N GLU A 208 6.03 -10.58 -21.57
CA GLU A 208 6.34 -9.73 -20.42
C GLU A 208 5.21 -9.75 -19.41
N PHE A 209 5.56 -9.95 -18.14
CA PHE A 209 4.64 -10.00 -17.01
C PHE A 209 5.16 -9.16 -15.82
N LYS A 210 5.93 -8.11 -16.07
CA LYS A 210 6.52 -7.27 -15.01
C LYS A 210 5.42 -6.57 -14.21
N GLY A 211 5.61 -6.37 -12.91
CA GLY A 211 4.69 -5.64 -12.04
C GLY A 211 3.36 -6.35 -11.76
N ASN A 212 3.29 -7.67 -11.91
CA ASN A 212 2.14 -8.49 -11.49
C ASN A 212 2.33 -9.14 -10.12
N GLY A 213 3.57 -9.23 -9.61
CA GLY A 213 3.87 -9.92 -8.35
C GLY A 213 3.77 -11.44 -8.46
N LEU A 214 4.06 -12.01 -9.64
CA LEU A 214 4.00 -13.46 -9.87
C LEU A 214 4.96 -14.20 -8.94
N CYS A 215 4.39 -15.06 -8.10
CA CYS A 215 5.09 -15.84 -7.09
C CYS A 215 4.48 -17.23 -6.94
N ASN A 216 5.15 -18.12 -6.20
CA ASN A 216 4.71 -19.50 -5.92
C ASN A 216 4.36 -20.36 -7.15
N LEU A 217 4.96 -20.10 -8.31
CA LEU A 217 4.70 -20.87 -9.53
C LEU A 217 5.31 -22.27 -9.45
N SER A 218 4.62 -23.28 -9.97
CA SER A 218 5.18 -24.63 -10.10
C SER A 218 6.41 -24.63 -11.01
N PRO A 219 7.35 -25.60 -10.86
CA PRO A 219 8.51 -25.70 -11.73
C PRO A 219 8.15 -25.75 -13.23
N GLN A 220 7.01 -26.37 -13.56
CA GLN A 220 6.50 -26.48 -14.93
C GLN A 220 6.06 -25.12 -15.48
N LEU A 221 5.34 -24.32 -14.68
CA LEU A 221 4.97 -22.96 -15.05
C LEU A 221 6.18 -22.03 -15.16
N GLN A 222 7.17 -22.18 -14.27
CA GLN A 222 8.42 -21.42 -14.34
C GLN A 222 9.19 -21.73 -15.64
N GLU A 223 9.30 -23.01 -16.01
CA GLU A 223 9.91 -23.43 -17.27
C GLU A 223 9.12 -22.89 -18.47
N TRP A 224 7.79 -23.02 -18.44
CA TRP A 224 6.91 -22.54 -19.48
C TRP A 224 7.03 -21.03 -19.73
N LEU A 225 7.02 -20.21 -18.67
CA LEU A 225 7.25 -18.77 -18.77
C LEU A 225 8.68 -18.43 -19.21
N SER A 226 9.66 -19.25 -18.83
CA SER A 226 11.06 -19.05 -19.20
C SER A 226 11.36 -19.32 -20.67
N ALA A 227 10.52 -20.10 -21.35
CA ALA A 227 10.63 -20.33 -22.79
C ALA A 227 10.36 -19.04 -23.62
N ALA A 228 9.70 -18.04 -23.03
CA ALA A 228 9.18 -16.86 -23.73
C ALA A 228 10.01 -15.58 -23.51
N ASN A 229 11.33 -15.68 -23.30
CA ASN A 229 12.25 -14.58 -22.97
C ASN A 229 11.84 -13.80 -21.69
N PRO A 230 12.05 -14.41 -20.51
CA PRO A 230 11.32 -14.09 -19.30
C PRO A 230 11.79 -12.79 -18.65
N THR A 231 10.90 -11.81 -18.60
CA THR A 231 11.06 -10.65 -17.71
C THR A 231 10.29 -10.76 -16.40
N TRP A 232 9.56 -11.87 -16.19
CA TRP A 232 8.82 -12.16 -14.96
C TRP A 232 9.74 -12.43 -13.75
N ALA A 233 10.96 -12.92 -13.99
CA ALA A 233 11.89 -13.31 -12.91
C ALA A 233 12.35 -12.14 -12.02
N SER A 234 12.31 -10.89 -12.51
CA SER A 234 12.64 -9.71 -11.69
C SER A 234 11.46 -9.18 -10.88
N ASP A 235 10.29 -9.81 -10.96
CA ASP A 235 9.04 -9.38 -10.33
C ASP A 235 8.62 -10.25 -9.13
N GLN A 236 9.52 -11.11 -8.65
CA GLN A 236 9.27 -12.02 -7.53
C GLN A 236 9.20 -11.27 -6.19
N HIS A 237 8.02 -10.75 -5.86
CA HIS A 237 7.68 -10.23 -4.54
C HIS A 237 6.96 -11.32 -3.74
N CYS A 238 7.74 -12.30 -3.27
CA CYS A 238 7.26 -13.53 -2.63
C CYS A 238 7.39 -13.45 -1.09
N LYS A 239 6.72 -12.52 -0.42
CA LYS A 239 6.76 -12.44 1.05
C LYS A 239 5.42 -12.86 1.65
N PRO A 240 5.42 -13.72 2.69
CA PRO A 240 4.20 -14.01 3.41
C PRO A 240 3.70 -12.76 4.16
N PRO A 241 2.41 -12.71 4.53
CA PRO A 241 1.88 -11.63 5.34
C PRO A 241 2.51 -11.61 6.73
N GLU A 242 2.57 -10.45 7.36
CA GLU A 242 3.08 -10.27 8.72
C GLU A 242 1.92 -10.06 9.71
N ILE A 243 1.92 -10.79 10.83
CA ILE A 243 0.93 -10.63 11.91
C ILE A 243 1.62 -10.06 13.14
N THR A 244 1.18 -8.90 13.60
CA THR A 244 1.61 -8.28 14.86
C THR A 244 0.46 -8.33 15.87
N LEU A 245 0.69 -8.98 17.01
CA LEU A 245 -0.30 -9.04 18.09
C LEU A 245 -0.29 -7.73 18.89
N ASN A 246 -1.47 -7.17 19.15
CA ASN A 246 -1.59 -6.04 20.06
C ASN A 246 -1.63 -6.53 21.51
N GLY A 247 -1.21 -5.70 22.47
CA GLY A 247 -1.27 -6.03 23.89
C GLY A 247 -0.20 -7.05 24.33
N GLN A 248 -0.32 -7.52 25.58
CA GLN A 248 0.68 -8.41 26.16
C GLN A 248 0.61 -9.83 25.61
N ASN A 249 1.78 -10.48 25.58
CA ASN A 249 1.95 -11.90 25.29
C ASN A 249 3.10 -12.44 26.15
N PRO A 250 2.84 -13.24 27.20
CA PRO A 250 1.53 -13.79 27.59
C PRO A 250 0.55 -12.73 28.13
N LEU A 251 -0.75 -13.00 28.00
CA LEU A 251 -1.84 -12.24 28.63
C LEU A 251 -2.30 -12.98 29.90
N PHE A 252 -2.59 -12.22 30.95
CA PHE A 252 -2.98 -12.76 32.25
C PHE A 252 -4.45 -12.45 32.53
N MET A 253 -5.17 -13.42 33.11
CA MET A 253 -6.54 -13.23 33.57
C MET A 253 -6.88 -14.18 34.72
N VAL A 254 -7.95 -13.88 35.46
CA VAL A 254 -8.50 -14.76 36.51
C VAL A 254 -9.65 -15.58 35.96
N ILE A 255 -9.86 -16.79 36.50
CA ILE A 255 -10.99 -17.66 36.13
C ILE A 255 -12.34 -16.93 36.14
N ASN A 256 -13.26 -17.37 35.28
CA ASN A 256 -14.62 -16.83 35.11
C ASN A 256 -14.69 -15.36 34.69
N ARG A 257 -13.58 -14.76 34.25
CA ARG A 257 -13.58 -13.47 33.57
C ARG A 257 -13.80 -13.64 32.07
N THR A 258 -14.36 -12.61 31.45
CA THR A 258 -14.50 -12.55 29.99
C THR A 258 -13.14 -12.25 29.37
N TYR A 259 -12.70 -13.08 28.43
CA TYR A 259 -11.53 -12.77 27.60
C TYR A 259 -11.90 -11.67 26.60
N ILE A 260 -11.12 -10.58 26.61
CA ILE A 260 -11.22 -9.50 25.63
C ILE A 260 -9.97 -9.59 24.77
N GLU A 261 -10.15 -9.89 23.48
CA GLU A 261 -9.06 -9.95 22.51
C GLU A 261 -8.46 -8.55 22.31
N PRO A 262 -7.16 -8.35 22.63
CA PRO A 262 -6.51 -7.05 22.42
C PRO A 262 -6.37 -6.65 20.94
N GLY A 263 -6.57 -7.61 20.03
CA GLY A 263 -6.53 -7.42 18.59
C GLY A 263 -5.16 -7.73 18.00
N TYR A 264 -5.06 -7.56 16.69
CA TYR A 264 -3.86 -7.78 15.91
C TYR A 264 -3.87 -6.87 14.68
N ILE A 265 -2.70 -6.68 14.09
CA ILE A 265 -2.51 -6.01 12.81
C ILE A 265 -1.96 -7.04 11.84
N VAL A 266 -2.51 -7.10 10.63
CA VAL A 266 -1.96 -7.89 9.53
C VAL A 266 -1.56 -6.94 8.41
N THR A 267 -0.35 -7.10 7.90
CA THR A 267 0.18 -6.33 6.78
C THR A 267 0.68 -7.25 5.70
N ASP A 268 0.55 -6.81 4.46
CA ASP A 268 1.01 -7.49 3.27
C ASP A 268 1.57 -6.43 2.32
N ASP A 269 2.76 -6.67 1.78
CA ASP A 269 3.52 -5.70 0.98
C ASP A 269 2.90 -5.51 -0.43
N PHE A 270 2.10 -6.46 -0.95
CA PHE A 270 1.66 -6.47 -2.36
C PHE A 270 0.18 -6.81 -2.59
N ASP A 271 -0.52 -7.33 -1.60
CA ASP A 271 -1.87 -7.86 -1.77
C ASP A 271 -2.94 -7.10 -0.98
N SER A 272 -4.20 -7.37 -1.30
CA SER A 272 -5.30 -6.98 -0.41
C SER A 272 -5.12 -7.64 0.95
N MET A 273 -5.31 -6.87 2.03
CA MET A 273 -5.10 -7.31 3.41
C MET A 273 -5.75 -8.70 3.67
N PRO A 274 -4.96 -9.75 3.96
CA PRO A 274 -5.48 -11.11 4.03
C PRO A 274 -6.39 -11.31 5.25
N ALA A 275 -7.37 -12.20 5.11
CA ALA A 275 -8.21 -12.59 6.22
C ALA A 275 -7.42 -13.43 7.22
N VAL A 276 -7.63 -13.19 8.52
CA VAL A 276 -7.00 -13.94 9.60
C VAL A 276 -7.99 -14.96 10.16
N VAL A 277 -7.58 -16.22 10.20
CA VAL A 277 -8.30 -17.31 10.88
C VAL A 277 -7.74 -17.43 12.29
N ILE A 278 -8.62 -17.46 13.29
CA ILE A 278 -8.25 -17.56 14.70
C ILE A 278 -8.75 -18.91 15.24
N ASP A 279 -7.84 -19.71 15.76
CA ASP A 279 -8.17 -20.95 16.49
C ASP A 279 -8.16 -20.67 17.99
N THR A 280 -9.35 -20.56 18.58
CA THR A 280 -9.57 -20.22 19.99
C THR A 280 -9.96 -21.45 20.81
N SER A 281 -8.97 -22.20 21.28
CA SER A 281 -9.18 -23.27 22.27
C SER A 281 -9.00 -22.75 23.70
N LEU A 282 -9.75 -21.71 24.08
CA LEU A 282 -9.65 -21.06 25.39
C LEU A 282 -10.74 -21.55 26.36
N ASN A 283 -10.35 -22.04 27.53
CA ASN A 283 -11.28 -22.31 28.64
C ASN A 283 -10.97 -21.39 29.83
N THR A 284 -11.82 -20.39 30.07
CA THR A 284 -11.62 -19.42 31.16
C THR A 284 -12.14 -19.91 32.52
N THR A 285 -12.74 -21.10 32.60
CA THR A 285 -13.30 -21.63 33.86
C THR A 285 -12.30 -22.48 34.66
N VAL A 286 -11.20 -22.89 34.02
CA VAL A 286 -10.16 -23.74 34.61
C VAL A 286 -8.82 -23.02 34.53
N GLY A 287 -8.12 -22.94 35.66
CA GLY A 287 -6.77 -22.38 35.71
C GLY A 287 -5.81 -23.18 34.82
N GLY A 288 -4.94 -22.48 34.08
CA GLY A 288 -4.03 -23.12 33.15
C GLY A 288 -3.48 -22.16 32.09
N THR A 289 -2.62 -22.70 31.23
CA THR A 289 -2.06 -21.97 30.10
C THR A 289 -2.75 -22.43 28.81
N TYR A 290 -3.27 -21.48 28.06
CA TYR A 290 -3.98 -21.70 26.80
C TYR A 290 -3.27 -20.96 25.67
N THR A 291 -3.42 -21.44 24.45
CA THR A 291 -2.78 -20.84 23.27
C THR A 291 -3.84 -20.52 22.23
N ILE A 292 -3.85 -19.27 21.77
CA ILE A 292 -4.65 -18.83 20.62
C ILE A 292 -3.72 -18.73 19.43
N THR A 293 -4.09 -19.36 18.31
CA THR A 293 -3.30 -19.34 17.07
C THR A 293 -3.97 -18.44 16.04
N TYR A 294 -3.20 -17.52 15.45
CA TYR A 294 -3.63 -16.65 14.37
C TYR A 294 -2.92 -17.09 13.10
N LYS A 295 -3.67 -17.34 12.03
CA LYS A 295 -3.13 -17.70 10.71
C LYS A 295 -3.64 -16.73 9.66
N ALA A 296 -2.74 -16.15 8.88
CA ALA A 296 -3.05 -15.36 7.70
C ALA A 296 -2.49 -16.09 6.47
N GLU A 297 -3.22 -16.03 5.37
CA GLU A 297 -2.81 -16.58 4.08
C GLU A 297 -3.12 -15.54 3.01
N ASP A 298 -2.12 -15.19 2.20
CA ASP A 298 -2.29 -14.26 1.09
C ASP A 298 -2.97 -14.94 -0.11
N ARG A 299 -3.24 -14.18 -1.17
CA ARG A 299 -3.88 -14.73 -2.39
C ARG A 299 -2.96 -15.68 -3.18
N HIS A 300 -1.67 -15.70 -2.86
CA HIS A 300 -0.65 -16.54 -3.50
C HIS A 300 -0.38 -17.82 -2.70
N GLY A 301 -1.07 -18.01 -1.56
CA GLY A 301 -0.99 -19.18 -0.70
C GLY A 301 0.18 -19.14 0.29
N TYR A 302 0.91 -18.02 0.41
CA TYR A 302 1.89 -17.89 1.48
C TYR A 302 1.16 -17.62 2.78
N SER A 303 1.58 -18.32 3.84
CA SER A 303 0.94 -18.20 5.14
C SER A 303 1.93 -17.93 6.25
N THR A 304 1.47 -17.12 7.21
CA THR A 304 2.14 -16.87 8.48
C THR A 304 1.23 -17.31 9.60
N SER A 305 1.83 -17.80 10.68
CA SER A 305 1.13 -18.04 11.93
C SER A 305 1.89 -17.45 13.10
N CYS A 306 1.16 -16.95 14.08
CA CYS A 306 1.69 -16.56 15.38
C CYS A 306 0.73 -16.98 16.49
N THR A 307 1.21 -16.96 17.73
CA THR A 307 0.44 -17.44 18.88
C THR A 307 0.42 -16.43 20.02
N ARG A 308 -0.73 -16.32 20.69
CA ARG A 308 -0.89 -15.62 21.96
C ARG A 308 -1.07 -16.65 23.07
N THR A 309 -0.25 -16.54 24.11
CA THR A 309 -0.37 -17.35 25.32
C THR A 309 -1.27 -16.63 26.32
N ILE A 310 -2.30 -17.32 26.82
CA ILE A 310 -3.20 -16.85 27.88
C ILE A 310 -2.94 -17.67 29.15
N ILE A 311 -2.60 -17.00 30.25
CA ILE A 311 -2.42 -17.61 31.56
C ILE A 311 -3.65 -17.29 32.40
N VAL A 312 -4.48 -18.30 32.65
CA VAL A 312 -5.68 -18.21 33.49
C VAL A 312 -5.30 -18.64 34.92
N MET A 313 -5.40 -17.71 35.86
CA MET A 313 -5.09 -17.91 37.27
C MET A 313 -6.37 -18.20 38.08
N GLU A 314 -6.28 -19.07 39.09
CA GLU A 314 -7.44 -19.37 39.96
C GLU A 314 -7.87 -18.18 40.82
N ARG A 315 -6.91 -17.32 41.16
CA ARG A 315 -7.11 -16.04 41.84
C ARG A 315 -6.00 -15.09 41.42
N ASP A 316 -6.25 -13.80 41.60
CA ASP A 316 -5.22 -12.80 41.45
C ASP A 316 -4.17 -12.95 42.58
N THR A 317 -2.92 -13.14 42.20
CA THR A 317 -1.76 -13.17 43.10
C THR A 317 -0.67 -12.18 42.67
N THR A 318 -0.99 -11.26 41.76
CA THR A 318 -0.02 -10.28 41.26
C THR A 318 0.09 -9.15 42.26
N ILE A 319 1.33 -8.78 42.61
CA ILE A 319 1.57 -7.70 43.56
C ILE A 319 1.77 -6.41 42.77
N PRO A 320 1.12 -5.29 43.14
CA PRO A 320 1.37 -3.99 42.52
C PRO A 320 2.85 -3.60 42.54
N VAL A 321 3.39 -3.21 41.39
CA VAL A 321 4.77 -2.73 41.27
C VAL A 321 4.81 -1.23 41.55
N VAL A 322 5.38 -0.86 42.70
CA VAL A 322 5.56 0.54 43.10
C VAL A 322 6.93 1.04 42.64
N THR A 323 6.94 2.01 41.71
CA THR A 323 8.16 2.61 41.16
C THR A 323 8.28 4.07 41.60
N LEU A 324 9.32 4.40 42.36
CA LEU A 324 9.56 5.79 42.80
C LEU A 324 9.86 6.72 41.61
N ILE A 325 9.33 7.94 41.66
CA ILE A 325 9.73 9.00 40.73
C ILE A 325 10.94 9.71 41.32
N GLY A 326 12.10 9.59 40.70
CA GLY A 326 13.37 10.12 41.23
C GLY A 326 14.09 9.12 42.15
N ALA A 327 15.12 9.60 42.85
CA ALA A 327 15.98 8.73 43.65
C ALA A 327 15.25 8.07 44.84
N ASP A 328 15.74 6.90 45.23
CA ASP A 328 15.36 6.20 46.46
C ASP A 328 15.99 6.83 47.71
N THR A 329 17.04 7.64 47.55
CA THR A 329 17.61 8.48 48.60
C THR A 329 17.71 9.93 48.14
N ILE A 330 17.16 10.86 48.93
CA ILE A 330 17.22 12.29 48.68
C ILE A 330 17.94 12.95 49.86
N THR A 331 19.08 13.57 49.58
CA THR A 331 19.83 14.33 50.58
C THR A 331 19.35 15.78 50.59
N ILE A 332 19.03 16.29 51.78
CA ILE A 332 18.72 17.70 52.01
C ILE A 332 19.54 18.23 53.18
N GLU A 333 19.86 19.52 53.14
CA GLU A 333 20.44 20.20 54.28
C GLU A 333 19.34 20.52 55.29
N ARG A 334 19.69 20.51 56.58
CA ARG A 334 18.75 20.83 57.66
C ARG A 334 18.04 22.17 57.42
N PHE A 335 16.78 22.23 57.83
CA PHE A 335 15.83 23.34 57.65
C PHE A 335 15.38 23.60 56.21
N HIS A 336 15.96 22.93 55.21
CA HIS A 336 15.43 22.99 53.85
C HIS A 336 14.16 22.13 53.72
N PRO A 337 13.14 22.61 53.00
CA PRO A 337 11.93 21.86 52.81
C PRO A 337 12.17 20.63 51.93
N TYR A 338 11.65 19.48 52.36
CA TYR A 338 11.55 18.29 51.51
C TYR A 338 10.34 18.43 50.58
N GLN A 339 10.57 18.31 49.27
CA GLN A 339 9.51 18.18 48.27
C GLN A 339 9.29 16.71 47.95
N GLU A 340 8.05 16.22 48.01
CA GLU A 340 7.71 14.85 47.64
C GLU A 340 7.69 14.69 46.11
N HIS A 341 8.31 13.62 45.59
CA HIS A 341 8.38 13.35 44.15
C HIS A 341 7.33 12.34 43.68
N GLY A 342 6.70 11.60 44.59
CA GLY A 342 5.70 10.59 44.32
C GLY A 342 6.25 9.26 43.80
N ALA A 343 5.33 8.38 43.41
CA ALA A 343 5.57 7.09 42.78
C ALA A 343 4.55 6.85 41.63
N ARG A 344 4.89 5.94 40.73
CA ARG A 344 3.97 5.32 39.77
C ARG A 344 3.72 3.89 40.21
N VAL A 345 2.47 3.44 40.15
CA VAL A 345 2.10 2.09 40.54
C VAL A 345 1.29 1.44 39.44
N SER A 346 1.72 0.25 39.04
CA SER A 346 1.02 -0.58 38.07
C SER A 346 0.93 -2.01 38.58
N ASP A 347 -0.22 -2.62 38.40
CA ASP A 347 -0.47 -4.04 38.61
C ASP A 347 -0.81 -4.72 37.27
N LEU A 348 -0.57 -6.03 37.19
CA LEU A 348 -0.76 -6.82 35.99
C LEU A 348 -2.25 -7.02 35.61
N LEU A 349 -3.14 -7.13 36.61
CA LEU A 349 -4.57 -7.37 36.42
C LEU A 349 -5.43 -6.14 36.70
N ASP A 350 -5.00 -5.26 37.62
CA ASP A 350 -5.73 -4.04 38.00
C ASP A 350 -5.24 -2.77 37.30
N GLY A 351 -4.12 -2.81 36.58
CA GLY A 351 -3.57 -1.64 35.88
C GLY A 351 -3.06 -0.58 36.85
N ASN A 352 -3.52 0.67 36.75
CA ASN A 352 -3.06 1.73 37.66
C ASN A 352 -3.71 1.60 39.05
N VAL A 353 -2.90 1.36 40.08
CA VAL A 353 -3.36 1.21 41.47
C VAL A 353 -2.99 2.46 42.27
N ALA A 354 -3.89 2.90 43.15
CA ALA A 354 -3.59 4.02 44.06
C ALA A 354 -2.61 3.59 45.16
N TYR A 355 -1.79 4.53 45.66
CA TYR A 355 -0.88 4.27 46.77
C TYR A 355 -1.01 5.31 47.87
N THR A 356 -0.49 4.95 49.04
CA THR A 356 -0.36 5.82 50.21
C THR A 356 1.10 5.94 50.61
N ILE A 357 1.45 7.04 51.26
CA ILE A 357 2.78 7.28 51.82
C ILE A 357 2.67 7.21 53.34
N ILE A 358 3.46 6.35 53.95
CA ILE A 358 3.54 6.16 55.40
C ILE A 358 4.89 6.70 55.87
N GLY A 359 4.87 7.57 56.88
CA GLY A 359 6.05 8.27 57.38
C GLY A 359 6.11 9.74 56.95
N LYS A 360 7.03 10.49 57.56
CA LYS A 360 7.29 11.89 57.24
C LYS A 360 8.74 12.22 57.59
N ALA A 361 9.43 12.97 56.73
CA ALA A 361 10.75 13.48 57.03
C ALA A 361 10.69 14.67 58.00
N ASP A 362 11.46 14.61 59.08
CA ASP A 362 11.74 15.79 59.93
C ASP A 362 12.99 16.48 59.39
N THR A 363 12.83 17.63 58.74
CA THR A 363 13.94 18.36 58.14
C THR A 363 14.75 19.18 59.15
N THR A 364 14.36 19.18 60.43
CA THR A 364 15.02 19.96 61.49
C THR A 364 16.05 19.16 62.28
N THR A 365 16.06 17.84 62.14
CA THR A 365 16.97 16.95 62.85
C THR A 365 17.79 16.16 61.84
N ILE A 366 19.10 16.09 62.05
CA ILE A 366 19.99 15.29 61.20
C ILE A 366 19.64 13.81 61.37
N GLY A 367 19.44 13.12 60.26
CA GLY A 367 19.01 11.72 60.28
C GLY A 367 18.51 11.21 58.94
N ALA A 368 18.31 9.90 58.87
CA ALA A 368 17.69 9.24 57.73
C ALA A 368 16.22 8.94 58.06
N TYR A 369 15.30 9.53 57.29
CA TYR A 369 13.87 9.38 57.47
C TYR A 369 13.27 8.52 56.37
N GLU A 370 12.65 7.41 56.76
CA GLU A 370 12.02 6.48 55.81
C GLU A 370 10.59 6.93 55.47
N LEU A 371 10.30 6.97 54.17
CA LEU A 371 8.96 7.09 53.60
C LEU A 371 8.62 5.79 52.88
N LEU A 372 7.55 5.12 53.30
CA LEU A 372 7.08 3.87 52.73
C LEU A 372 5.88 4.12 51.81
N TYR A 373 6.03 3.82 50.53
CA TYR A 373 4.98 3.89 49.54
C TYR A 373 4.32 2.52 49.48
N SER A 374 3.02 2.45 49.78
CA SER A 374 2.28 1.18 49.83
C SER A 374 1.03 1.26 48.98
N ALA A 375 0.85 0.26 48.12
CA ALA A 375 -0.31 0.10 47.27
C ALA A 375 -0.88 -1.30 47.44
N THR A 376 -2.20 -1.39 47.57
CA THR A 376 -2.94 -2.65 47.66
C THR A 376 -3.91 -2.71 46.49
N ASP A 377 -3.89 -3.82 45.75
CA ASP A 377 -4.79 -4.07 44.64
C ASP A 377 -6.21 -4.46 45.11
N SER A 378 -7.10 -4.78 44.16
CA SER A 378 -8.48 -5.17 44.47
C SER A 378 -8.59 -6.56 45.11
N ALA A 379 -7.58 -7.41 44.91
CA ALA A 379 -7.48 -8.76 45.46
C ALA A 379 -6.84 -8.80 46.87
N GLY A 380 -6.28 -7.69 47.34
CA GLY A 380 -5.63 -7.55 48.64
C GLY A 380 -4.11 -7.76 48.60
N ASN A 381 -3.49 -7.95 47.44
CA ASN A 381 -2.04 -8.05 47.33
C ASN A 381 -1.42 -6.66 47.51
N THR A 382 -0.35 -6.58 48.30
CA THR A 382 0.27 -5.29 48.68
C THR A 382 1.71 -5.21 48.22
N GLY A 383 2.01 -4.20 47.40
CA GLY A 383 3.35 -3.84 46.96
C GLY A 383 3.88 -2.62 47.70
N VAL A 384 5.20 -2.56 47.89
CA VAL A 384 5.84 -1.44 48.60
C VAL A 384 7.14 -0.98 47.95
N ALA A 385 7.45 0.30 48.10
CA ALA A 385 8.77 0.88 47.82
C ALA A 385 9.17 1.83 48.96
N LYS A 386 10.48 2.02 49.17
CA LYS A 386 11.02 2.84 50.26
C LYS A 386 11.85 3.99 49.70
N ARG A 387 11.62 5.19 50.23
CA ARG A 387 12.51 6.34 50.04
C ARG A 387 13.13 6.76 51.37
N ILE A 388 14.40 7.12 51.32
CA ILE A 388 15.12 7.71 52.44
C ILE A 388 15.32 9.20 52.17
N VAL A 389 14.85 10.05 53.07
CA VAL A 389 15.24 11.47 53.12
C VAL A 389 16.38 11.59 54.12
N LEU A 390 17.58 11.87 53.61
CA LEU A 390 18.78 12.02 54.41
C LEU A 390 19.00 13.50 54.72
N VAL A 391 18.76 13.89 55.97
CA VAL A 391 18.99 15.26 56.45
C VAL A 391 20.40 15.36 56.98
N VAL A 392 21.21 16.21 56.35
CA VAL A 392 22.61 16.46 56.72
C VAL A 392 22.79 17.88 57.24
N ASP A 393 23.92 18.14 57.90
CA ASP A 393 24.33 19.52 58.20
C ASP A 393 24.77 20.24 56.92
N ASP A 394 24.99 21.54 57.01
CA ASP A 394 25.51 22.34 55.90
C ASP A 394 26.75 21.68 55.26
N THR A 395 26.66 21.45 53.96
CA THR A 395 27.72 20.83 53.17
C THR A 395 28.51 21.84 52.33
N THR A 396 28.10 23.11 52.37
CA THR A 396 28.73 24.18 51.62
C THR A 396 29.80 24.88 52.46
N PRO A 397 31.07 24.91 52.01
CA PRO A 397 32.09 25.67 52.70
C PRO A 397 31.86 27.18 52.55
N PRO A 398 32.25 28.00 53.54
CA PRO A 398 32.16 29.45 53.42
C PRO A 398 33.04 29.96 52.29
N VAL A 399 32.52 30.93 51.53
CA VAL A 399 33.27 31.58 50.45
C VAL A 399 34.10 32.72 51.02
N LEU A 400 35.42 32.61 50.89
CA LEU A 400 36.37 33.66 51.24
C LEU A 400 36.56 34.61 50.05
N THR A 401 36.33 35.90 50.28
CA THR A 401 36.58 36.99 49.31
C THR A 401 37.57 37.98 49.92
N LEU A 402 38.66 38.28 49.20
CA LEU A 402 39.58 39.35 49.59
C LEU A 402 38.94 40.70 49.31
N ASN A 403 39.04 41.65 50.24
CA ASN A 403 38.59 43.03 50.01
C ASN A 403 39.60 43.80 49.13
N GLY A 404 40.85 43.32 49.07
CA GLY A 404 41.93 43.84 48.22
C GLY A 404 42.23 42.93 47.03
N LYS A 405 43.37 43.16 46.37
CA LYS A 405 43.82 42.34 45.25
C LYS A 405 44.41 41.02 45.75
N LEU A 406 44.32 39.97 44.93
CA LEU A 406 44.99 38.69 45.21
C LEU A 406 46.52 38.83 45.27
N ILE A 407 47.07 39.81 44.54
CA ILE A 407 48.50 40.11 44.51
C ILE A 407 48.66 41.61 44.68
N ASP A 408 49.38 42.01 45.73
CA ASP A 408 49.85 43.37 45.94
C ASP A 408 51.35 43.47 45.68
N THR A 409 51.77 44.57 45.08
CA THR A 409 53.18 44.90 44.86
C THR A 409 53.57 46.03 45.79
N ILE A 410 54.55 45.77 46.67
CA ILE A 410 55.10 46.76 47.59
C ILE A 410 56.56 47.03 47.27
N THR A 411 56.99 48.27 47.52
CA THR A 411 58.39 48.69 47.39
C THR A 411 59.22 48.15 48.56
N ALA A 412 60.49 47.79 48.32
CA ALA A 412 61.39 47.32 49.38
C ALA A 412 61.52 48.36 50.52
N ASN A 413 61.39 47.89 51.77
CA ASN A 413 61.28 48.70 53.01
C ASN A 413 60.01 49.56 53.16
N GLY A 414 59.02 49.40 52.28
CA GLY A 414 57.69 50.00 52.44
C GLY A 414 56.84 49.26 53.47
N SER A 415 55.89 49.96 54.11
CA SER A 415 54.87 49.34 54.94
C SER A 415 53.77 48.70 54.08
N PHE A 416 53.36 47.49 54.43
CA PHE A 416 52.21 46.82 53.81
C PHE A 416 50.97 46.99 54.69
N TYR A 417 49.84 47.31 54.07
CA TYR A 417 48.53 47.31 54.71
C TYR A 417 47.65 46.28 54.01
N GLU A 418 47.25 45.25 54.76
CA GLU A 418 46.37 44.20 54.26
C GLU A 418 44.92 44.73 54.22
N SER A 419 44.25 44.57 53.08
CA SER A 419 42.93 45.18 52.87
C SER A 419 41.78 44.44 53.58
N GLY A 420 42.08 43.38 54.31
CA GLY A 420 41.11 42.49 54.93
C GLY A 420 40.52 41.46 53.96
N TRP A 421 39.78 40.55 54.54
CA TRP A 421 38.97 39.55 53.85
C TRP A 421 37.56 39.50 54.45
N LYS A 422 36.63 38.93 53.67
CA LYS A 422 35.28 38.61 54.09
C LYS A 422 35.03 37.13 53.83
N ALA A 423 34.65 36.39 54.86
CA ALA A 423 34.03 35.08 54.68
C ALA A 423 32.51 35.29 54.66
N VAL A 424 31.85 34.73 53.65
CA VAL A 424 30.40 34.64 53.60
C VAL A 424 30.04 33.17 53.54
N ASP A 425 29.36 32.71 54.58
CA ASP A 425 28.65 31.44 54.57
C ASP A 425 27.18 31.69 54.19
N ARG A 426 26.51 30.69 53.61
CA ARG A 426 25.14 30.87 53.11
C ARG A 426 24.07 30.89 54.20
#